data_AF-A0A519SVB4-F1
#
_entry.id   AF-A0A519SVB4-F1
#
_cell.length_a   1.000
_cell.length_b   1.000
_cell.length_c   1.000
_cell.angle_alpha   90.00
_cell.angle_beta   90.00
_cell.angle_gamma   90.00
#
_symmetry.space_group_name_H-M   'P 1'
#
loop_
_entity.id
_entity.type
_entity.pdbx_description
1 polymer ?
#
loop_
_entity_poly.entity_id
_entity_poly.type
_entity_poly.pdbx_seq_one_letter_code
_entity_poly.pdbx_strand_id
1 'polypeptide(L)'
;MGNPWGRPAGACAYGRTRFWFSGYYRSAGLTPGAAAMNFLAHLYLAGPEAAAPTYAGHLLGQFIADSVPGRQLAGYQPEVQAGIRMHRAIDTFTDQHPVVRRSTARLRAAGAGKYAGVVADVFYDHFLAANFQEFSAESLPAFTQRV
;
A
#
# COMPACT_ATOMS: atom_id res chain seq x y z
N MET A 1 -18.80 37.58 53.19
CA MET A 1 -17.42 37.10 53.02
C MET A 1 -17.28 36.63 51.59
N GLY A 2 -16.64 37.44 50.74
CA GLY A 2 -16.46 37.18 49.32
C GLY A 2 -15.18 36.39 49.06
N ASN A 3 -15.21 35.53 48.03
CA ASN A 3 -14.03 34.86 47.52
C ASN A 3 -13.18 35.86 46.68
N PRO A 4 -11.83 35.80 46.71
CA PRO A 4 -10.99 36.88 46.20
C PRO A 4 -10.38 36.62 44.80
N TRP A 5 -11.02 35.83 43.93
CA TRP A 5 -10.50 35.55 42.58
C TRP A 5 -11.58 35.67 41.52
N GLY A 6 -11.76 36.90 41.02
CA GLY A 6 -12.48 37.18 39.78
C GLY A 6 -11.56 37.21 38.56
N ARG A 7 -12.21 37.10 37.38
CA ARG A 7 -11.78 37.33 35.97
C ARG A 7 -11.36 36.07 35.16
N PRO A 8 -11.36 36.12 33.81
CA PRO A 8 -12.47 36.43 32.88
C PRO A 8 -12.52 35.47 31.65
N ALA A 9 -13.45 35.68 30.71
CA ALA A 9 -13.47 35.04 29.39
C ALA A 9 -12.31 35.51 28.48
N GLY A 10 -11.72 34.59 27.70
CA GLY A 10 -11.00 34.87 26.45
C GLY A 10 -9.54 34.39 26.32
N ALA A 11 -9.29 33.67 25.22
CA ALA A 11 -8.03 33.49 24.47
C ALA A 11 -7.07 32.29 24.73
N CYS A 12 -7.03 31.43 23.70
CA CYS A 12 -5.87 30.79 23.04
C CYS A 12 -4.89 29.87 23.80
N ALA A 13 -4.81 28.61 23.35
CA ALA A 13 -3.58 28.09 22.72
C ALA A 13 -3.78 26.72 22.04
N TYR A 14 -3.50 26.70 20.74
CA TYR A 14 -3.25 25.56 19.88
C TYR A 14 -2.10 24.69 20.42
N GLY A 15 -2.25 23.37 20.52
CA GLY A 15 -1.26 22.52 21.21
C GLY A 15 -1.21 21.03 20.85
N ARG A 16 -1.04 20.72 19.56
CA ARG A 16 -0.27 19.58 19.01
C ARG A 16 -0.27 18.24 19.78
N THR A 17 -1.14 17.32 19.37
CA THR A 17 -0.83 15.87 19.31
C THR A 17 -0.49 15.49 17.86
N ARG A 18 0.58 16.07 17.34
CA ARG A 18 1.30 15.61 16.15
C ARG A 18 2.64 15.07 16.63
N PHE A 19 2.70 13.82 17.07
CA PHE A 19 3.99 13.22 17.46
C PHE A 19 4.02 11.69 17.36
N TRP A 20 3.61 11.16 16.21
CA TRP A 20 4.12 9.89 15.70
C TRP A 20 4.24 10.09 14.18
N PHE A 21 5.41 9.82 13.58
CA PHE A 21 5.76 9.94 12.15
C PHE A 21 6.43 11.22 11.57
N SER A 22 7.03 12.14 12.35
CA SER A 22 7.78 13.27 11.75
C SER A 22 9.32 13.16 11.79
N GLY A 23 9.91 12.17 12.47
CA GLY A 23 11.37 12.13 12.68
C GLY A 23 12.17 11.53 11.53
N TYR A 24 11.66 10.50 10.85
CA TYR A 24 12.45 9.72 9.89
C TYR A 24 12.47 10.30 8.46
N TYR A 25 11.49 11.13 8.11
CA TYR A 25 11.35 11.63 6.73
C TYR A 25 12.24 12.83 6.39
N ARG A 26 12.82 13.52 7.39
CA ARG A 26 13.59 14.76 7.16
C ARG A 26 15.07 14.52 6.91
N SER A 27 15.63 13.37 7.30
CA SER A 27 17.04 13.05 7.07
C SER A 27 17.31 12.39 5.71
N ALA A 28 16.29 11.90 5.01
CA ALA A 28 16.46 11.09 3.80
C ALA A 28 16.17 11.82 2.47
N GLY A 29 15.73 13.09 2.48
CA GLY A 29 15.53 13.87 1.25
C GLY A 29 14.48 13.34 0.28
N LEU A 30 13.55 12.49 0.73
CA LEU A 30 12.50 11.91 -0.12
C LEU A 30 11.26 12.81 -0.13
N THR A 31 10.79 13.16 -1.32
CA THR A 31 9.53 13.90 -1.52
C THR A 31 8.33 13.01 -1.17
N PRO A 32 7.27 13.54 -0.51
CA PRO A 32 6.03 12.80 -0.33
C PRO A 32 5.26 12.82 -1.65
N GLY A 33 5.63 11.89 -2.53
CA GLY A 33 5.17 11.82 -3.91
C GLY A 33 5.31 10.42 -4.50
N ALA A 34 5.09 9.39 -3.70
CA ALA A 34 4.71 8.04 -4.11
C ALA A 34 4.37 7.28 -2.82
N ALA A 35 3.14 6.79 -2.68
CA ALA A 35 2.89 5.77 -1.69
C ALA A 35 3.71 4.55 -2.13
N ALA A 36 4.76 4.20 -1.40
CA ALA A 36 5.37 2.89 -1.53
C ALA A 36 4.35 1.88 -0.98
N MET A 37 3.47 1.38 -1.85
CA MET A 37 2.68 0.19 -1.56
C MET A 37 3.60 -1.04 -1.58
N ASN A 38 3.18 -2.09 -0.90
CA ASN A 38 3.90 -3.35 -0.94
C ASN A 38 3.48 -4.06 -2.24
N PHE A 39 4.40 -4.20 -3.19
CA PHE A 39 4.09 -4.72 -4.53
C PHE A 39 4.38 -6.22 -4.66
N LEU A 40 4.80 -6.89 -3.59
CA LEU A 40 5.36 -8.23 -3.69
C LEU A 40 4.31 -9.21 -4.21
N ALA A 41 3.12 -9.28 -3.61
CA ALA A 41 2.07 -10.17 -4.09
C ALA A 41 1.64 -9.83 -5.53
N HIS A 42 1.55 -8.55 -5.88
CA HIS A 42 1.19 -8.12 -7.23
C HIS A 42 2.25 -8.56 -8.26
N LEU A 43 3.53 -8.28 -8.02
CA LEU A 43 4.60 -8.66 -8.95
C LEU A 43 4.77 -10.18 -9.01
N TYR A 44 4.60 -10.87 -7.88
CA TYR A 44 4.66 -12.33 -7.81
C TYR A 44 3.56 -12.99 -8.65
N LEU A 45 2.36 -12.42 -8.66
CA LEU A 45 1.22 -12.91 -9.44
C LEU A 45 1.20 -12.44 -10.91
N ALA A 46 2.22 -11.71 -11.39
CA ALA A 46 2.29 -11.19 -12.76
C ALA A 46 2.39 -12.28 -13.86
N GLY A 47 2.62 -13.53 -13.47
CA GLY A 47 2.70 -14.70 -14.35
C GLY A 47 4.12 -15.25 -14.52
N PRO A 48 4.32 -16.26 -15.38
CA PRO A 48 5.62 -16.89 -15.57
C PRO A 48 6.54 -16.04 -16.46
N GLU A 49 7.82 -15.97 -16.10
CA GLU A 49 8.87 -15.31 -16.89
C GLU A 49 8.96 -15.84 -18.33
N ALA A 50 8.71 -17.14 -18.52
CA ALA A 50 8.71 -17.79 -19.83
C ALA A 50 7.73 -17.18 -20.84
N ALA A 51 6.80 -16.34 -20.40
CA ALA A 51 5.90 -15.54 -21.24
C ALA A 51 6.54 -14.22 -21.73
N ALA A 52 7.85 -14.03 -21.65
CA ALA A 52 8.53 -12.86 -22.23
C ALA A 52 8.24 -12.74 -23.76
N PRO A 53 7.99 -11.53 -24.30
CA PRO A 53 8.12 -10.22 -23.67
C PRO A 53 6.89 -9.75 -22.87
N THR A 54 5.76 -10.47 -22.96
CA THR A 54 4.49 -10.11 -22.30
C THR A 54 4.63 -9.97 -20.78
N TYR A 55 5.51 -10.78 -20.17
CA TYR A 55 5.82 -10.72 -18.74
C TYR A 55 6.26 -9.33 -18.26
N ALA A 56 7.14 -8.65 -19.00
CA ALA A 56 7.61 -7.31 -18.63
C ALA A 56 6.48 -6.28 -18.66
N GLY A 57 5.56 -6.40 -19.63
CA GLY A 57 4.37 -5.56 -19.69
C GLY A 57 3.42 -5.81 -18.52
N HIS A 58 3.25 -7.08 -18.12
CA HIS A 58 2.45 -7.43 -16.94
C HIS A 58 3.03 -6.82 -15.66
N LEU A 59 4.33 -6.98 -15.42
CA LEU A 59 5.02 -6.38 -14.27
C LEU A 59 4.84 -4.86 -14.22
N LEU A 60 5.09 -4.19 -15.36
CA LEU A 60 4.90 -2.74 -15.46
C LEU A 60 3.44 -2.36 -15.18
N GLY A 61 2.48 -3.07 -15.77
CA GLY A 61 1.06 -2.83 -15.58
C GLY A 61 0.62 -3.01 -14.12
N GLN A 62 1.09 -4.07 -13.46
CA GLN A 62 0.83 -4.33 -12.04
C GLN A 62 1.39 -3.21 -11.15
N PHE A 63 2.54 -2.65 -11.51
CA PHE A 63 3.21 -1.58 -10.75
C PHE A 63 2.53 -0.21 -10.91
N ILE A 64 2.07 0.14 -12.12
CA ILE A 64 1.52 1.48 -12.40
C ILE A 64 0.00 1.59 -12.22
N ALA A 65 -0.70 0.48 -11.96
CA ALA A 65 -2.16 0.39 -12.06
C ALA A 65 -2.94 1.48 -11.30
N ASP A 66 -2.53 1.79 -10.08
CA ASP A 66 -3.14 2.83 -9.24
C ASP A 66 -3.01 4.24 -9.80
N SER A 67 -1.96 4.47 -10.60
CA SER A 67 -1.71 5.75 -11.24
C SER A 67 -2.40 5.89 -12.60
N VAL A 68 -3.06 4.84 -13.08
CA VAL A 68 -3.73 4.84 -14.39
C VAL A 68 -5.25 4.88 -14.22
N PRO A 69 -5.90 6.02 -14.48
CA PRO A 69 -7.35 6.11 -14.56
C PRO A 69 -7.91 5.17 -15.64
N GLY A 70 -9.09 4.59 -15.41
CA GLY A 70 -9.73 3.65 -16.35
C GLY A 70 -9.83 4.18 -17.79
N ARG A 71 -10.11 5.48 -17.97
CA ARG A 71 -10.19 6.13 -19.28
C ARG A 71 -8.87 6.19 -20.06
N GLN A 72 -7.73 6.08 -19.38
CA GLN A 72 -6.39 6.13 -19.98
C GLN A 72 -5.84 4.73 -20.31
N LEU A 73 -6.53 3.67 -19.88
CA LEU A 73 -6.08 2.29 -20.08
C LEU A 73 -5.80 1.95 -21.55
N ALA A 74 -6.67 2.40 -22.46
CA ALA A 74 -6.54 2.12 -23.89
C ALA A 74 -5.27 2.73 -24.54
N GLY A 75 -4.60 3.68 -23.87
CA GLY A 75 -3.37 4.30 -24.35
C GLY A 75 -2.08 3.48 -24.09
N TYR A 76 -2.18 2.36 -23.36
CA TYR A 76 -1.05 1.49 -23.06
C TYR A 76 -0.99 0.29 -23.99
N GLN A 77 0.18 -0.33 -24.12
CA GLN A 77 0.32 -1.58 -24.88
C GLN A 77 -0.54 -2.72 -24.28
N PRO A 78 -1.03 -3.68 -25.09
CA PRO A 78 -1.96 -4.71 -24.64
C PRO A 78 -1.50 -5.47 -23.38
N GLU A 79 -0.23 -5.81 -23.29
CA GLU A 79 0.40 -6.47 -22.14
C GLU A 79 0.38 -5.59 -20.88
N VAL A 80 0.68 -4.29 -21.00
CA VAL A 80 0.58 -3.36 -19.87
C VAL A 80 -0.85 -3.19 -19.41
N GLN A 81 -1.81 -3.14 -20.36
CA GLN A 81 -3.22 -3.12 -20.01
C GLN A 81 -3.66 -4.40 -19.27
N ALA A 82 -3.13 -5.56 -19.66
CA ALA A 82 -3.39 -6.83 -19.00
C ALA A 82 -2.85 -6.82 -17.55
N GLY A 83 -1.63 -6.30 -17.34
CA GLY A 83 -1.08 -6.10 -16.00
C GLY A 83 -1.94 -5.16 -15.14
N ILE A 84 -2.41 -4.03 -15.68
CA ILE A 84 -3.29 -3.12 -14.94
C ILE A 84 -4.63 -3.79 -14.58
N ARG A 85 -5.20 -4.57 -15.50
CA ARG A 85 -6.43 -5.33 -15.23
C ARG A 85 -6.22 -6.39 -14.17
N MET A 86 -5.07 -7.05 -14.18
CA MET A 86 -4.69 -8.05 -13.18
C MET A 86 -4.58 -7.44 -11.77
N HIS A 87 -4.01 -6.24 -11.65
CA HIS A 87 -3.83 -5.58 -10.36
C HIS A 87 -5.18 -5.32 -9.71
N ARG A 88 -6.08 -4.70 -10.48
CA ARG A 88 -7.44 -4.43 -10.05
C ARG A 88 -8.23 -5.69 -9.73
N ALA A 89 -7.98 -6.79 -10.44
CA ALA A 89 -8.61 -8.07 -10.16
C ALA A 89 -8.12 -8.67 -8.84
N ILE A 90 -6.81 -8.59 -8.57
CA ILE A 90 -6.22 -8.99 -7.30
C ILE A 90 -6.79 -8.14 -6.16
N ASP A 91 -6.80 -6.81 -6.28
CA ASP A 91 -7.37 -5.92 -5.27
C ASP A 91 -8.84 -6.21 -5.01
N THR A 92 -9.63 -6.37 -6.08
CA THR A 92 -11.06 -6.66 -5.96
C THR A 92 -11.27 -7.97 -5.20
N PHE A 93 -10.45 -8.99 -5.50
CA PHE A 93 -10.51 -10.25 -4.80
C PHE A 93 -10.12 -10.11 -3.32
N THR A 94 -8.99 -9.44 -3.02
CA THR A 94 -8.49 -9.30 -1.64
C THR A 94 -9.41 -8.41 -0.80
N ASP A 95 -9.86 -7.27 -1.31
CA ASP A 95 -10.75 -6.34 -0.61
C ASP A 95 -12.12 -6.95 -0.27
N GLN A 96 -12.60 -7.85 -1.12
CA GLN A 96 -13.86 -8.57 -0.89
C GLN A 96 -13.69 -9.78 0.02
N HIS A 97 -12.47 -10.29 0.19
CA HIS A 97 -12.22 -11.51 0.95
C HIS A 97 -12.57 -11.34 2.44
N PRO A 98 -13.38 -12.24 3.05
CA PRO A 98 -13.82 -12.09 4.43
C PRO A 98 -12.68 -11.96 5.45
N VAL A 99 -11.54 -12.63 5.22
CA VAL A 99 -10.38 -12.53 6.11
C VAL A 99 -9.77 -11.12 6.06
N VAL A 100 -9.59 -10.54 4.86
CA VAL A 100 -9.01 -9.21 4.67
C VAL A 100 -9.95 -8.13 5.23
N ARG A 101 -11.25 -8.28 5.03
CA ARG A 101 -12.26 -7.40 5.65
C ARG A 101 -12.20 -7.41 7.17
N ARG A 102 -11.99 -8.58 7.79
CA ARG A 102 -11.78 -8.69 9.25
C ARG A 102 -10.48 -8.01 9.68
N SER A 103 -9.38 -8.21 8.96
CA SER A 103 -8.09 -7.56 9.25
C SER A 103 -8.20 -6.03 9.17
N THR A 104 -8.75 -5.49 8.08
CA THR A 104 -8.91 -4.05 7.90
C THR A 104 -9.88 -3.46 8.92
N ALA A 105 -10.94 -4.16 9.33
CA ALA A 105 -11.84 -3.72 10.40
C ALA A 105 -11.11 -3.58 11.76
N ARG A 106 -10.27 -4.57 12.12
CA ARG A 106 -9.45 -4.51 13.34
C ARG A 106 -8.47 -3.34 13.30
N LEU A 107 -7.80 -3.13 12.16
CA LEU A 107 -6.86 -2.02 11.98
C LEU A 107 -7.57 -0.65 12.03
N ARG A 108 -8.78 -0.54 11.47
CA ARG A 108 -9.61 0.67 11.60
C ARG A 108 -9.93 0.96 13.07
N ALA A 109 -10.37 -0.04 13.82
CA ALA A 109 -10.66 0.09 15.24
C ALA A 109 -9.40 0.46 16.07
N ALA A 110 -8.23 0.02 15.63
CA ALA A 110 -6.94 0.36 16.24
C ALA A 110 -6.41 1.76 15.85
N GLY A 111 -7.15 2.55 15.07
CA GLY A 111 -6.79 3.94 14.73
C GLY A 111 -6.08 4.13 13.40
N ALA A 112 -5.90 3.08 12.57
CA ALA A 112 -5.32 3.23 11.24
C ALA A 112 -6.22 4.02 10.26
N GLY A 113 -7.53 4.12 10.56
CA GLY A 113 -8.49 4.90 9.77
C GLY A 113 -8.49 4.51 8.29
N LYS A 114 -8.34 5.51 7.40
CA LYS A 114 -8.31 5.29 5.95
C LYS A 114 -7.09 4.48 5.46
N TYR A 115 -6.04 4.38 6.28
CA TYR A 115 -4.82 3.64 5.94
C TYR A 115 -4.89 2.16 6.31
N ALA A 116 -6.00 1.69 6.89
CA ALA A 116 -6.14 0.30 7.29
C ALA A 116 -5.94 -0.72 6.15
N GLY A 117 -6.31 -0.35 4.92
CA GLY A 117 -6.04 -1.18 3.72
C GLY A 117 -4.54 -1.29 3.44
N VAL A 118 -3.87 -0.14 3.30
CA VAL A 118 -2.41 -0.06 3.09
C VAL A 118 -1.64 -0.80 4.18
N VAL A 119 -2.03 -0.64 5.44
CA VAL A 119 -1.38 -1.35 6.55
C VAL A 119 -1.62 -2.86 6.47
N ALA A 120 -2.82 -3.30 6.10
CA ALA A 120 -3.10 -4.72 5.90
C ALA A 120 -2.26 -5.31 4.76
N ASP A 121 -2.14 -4.58 3.65
CA ASP A 121 -1.32 -4.94 2.50
C ASP A 121 0.15 -5.14 2.89
N VAL A 122 0.73 -4.18 3.61
CA VAL A 122 2.10 -4.30 4.16
C VAL A 122 2.27 -5.56 5.02
N PHE A 123 1.27 -5.88 5.86
CA PHE A 123 1.32 -7.11 6.66
C PHE A 123 1.24 -8.38 5.82
N TYR A 124 0.36 -8.43 4.82
CA TYR A 124 0.22 -9.62 3.99
C TYR A 124 1.46 -9.90 3.16
N ASP A 125 2.04 -8.87 2.56
CA ASP A 125 3.29 -9.02 1.82
C ASP A 125 4.47 -9.36 2.75
N HIS A 126 4.48 -8.88 4.00
CA HIS A 126 5.46 -9.34 4.98
C HIS A 126 5.34 -10.84 5.26
N PHE A 127 4.12 -11.35 5.45
CA PHE A 127 3.90 -12.79 5.64
C PHE A 127 4.24 -13.60 4.39
N LEU A 128 3.93 -13.08 3.20
CA LEU A 128 4.35 -13.69 1.93
C LEU A 128 5.88 -13.76 1.84
N ALA A 129 6.58 -12.66 2.13
CA ALA A 129 8.04 -12.61 2.10
C ALA A 129 8.68 -13.56 3.13
N ALA A 130 8.13 -13.61 4.35
CA ALA A 130 8.64 -14.46 5.42
C ALA A 130 8.47 -15.95 5.12
N ASN A 131 7.42 -16.32 4.40
CA ASN A 131 7.10 -17.71 4.05
C ASN A 131 7.24 -17.98 2.55
N PHE A 132 8.07 -17.21 1.84
CA PHE A 132 8.10 -17.21 0.37
C PHE A 132 8.38 -18.58 -0.24
N GLN A 133 9.20 -19.40 0.43
CA GLN A 133 9.54 -20.76 0.01
C GLN A 133 8.35 -21.75 0.04
N GLU A 134 7.26 -21.43 0.75
CA GLU A 134 6.04 -22.24 0.72
C GLU A 134 5.23 -22.01 -0.57
N PHE A 135 5.44 -20.86 -1.23
CA PHE A 135 4.70 -20.45 -2.41
C PHE A 135 5.55 -20.52 -3.68
N SER A 136 6.86 -20.36 -3.57
CA SER A 136 7.79 -20.31 -4.71
C SER A 136 8.93 -21.30 -4.55
N ALA A 137 9.30 -21.95 -5.66
CA ALA A 137 10.55 -22.71 -5.74
C ALA A 137 11.78 -21.79 -5.88
N GLU A 138 11.58 -20.54 -6.28
CA GLU A 138 12.62 -19.51 -6.36
C GLU A 138 12.79 -18.84 -4.99
N SER A 139 14.03 -18.49 -4.62
CA SER A 139 14.26 -17.72 -3.39
C SER A 139 13.81 -16.26 -3.54
N LEU A 140 13.34 -15.65 -2.44
CA LEU A 140 12.92 -14.25 -2.46
C LEU A 140 14.01 -13.30 -2.99
N PRO A 141 15.30 -13.41 -2.59
CA PRO A 141 16.35 -12.58 -3.17
C PRO A 141 16.49 -12.74 -4.69
N ALA A 142 16.43 -13.98 -5.21
CA ALA A 142 16.49 -14.23 -6.65
C ALA A 142 15.29 -13.61 -7.38
N PHE A 143 14.08 -13.81 -6.85
CA PHE A 143 12.86 -13.20 -7.39
C PHE A 143 12.99 -11.67 -7.46
N THR A 144 13.40 -11.02 -6.37
CA THR A 144 13.53 -9.55 -6.31
C THR A 144 14.64 -8.96 -7.16
N GLN A 145 15.64 -9.75 -7.57
CA GLN A 145 16.67 -9.30 -8.51
C GLN A 145 16.20 -9.41 -9.96
N ARG A 146 15.23 -10.29 -10.22
CA ARG A 146 14.72 -10.59 -11.56
C ARG A 146 13.60 -9.63 -11.99
N VAL A 147 12.76 -9.20 -11.05
CA VAL A 147 11.66 -8.23 -11.29
C VAL A 147 12.10 -6.79 -11.10
#